data_AF-A0AA90Z4A3-F1
#
_entry.id   AF-A0AA90Z4A3-F1
#
_cell.length_a   1.000
_cell.length_b   1.000
_cell.length_c   1.000
_cell.angle_alpha   90.00
_cell.angle_beta   90.00
_cell.angle_gamma   90.00
#
_symmetry.space_group_name_H-M   'P 1'
#
loop_
_entity.id
_entity.type
_entity.pdbx_description
1 polymer ?
#
loop_
_entity_poly.entity_id
_entity_poly.type
_entity_poly.pdbx_seq_one_letter_code
_entity_poly.pdbx_strand_id
1 'polypeptide(L)'
;MLTILYFFVTGVVLFALLRLTCGPCVMGTQEHHPGVPVTTLGWALSLFLAATYLLCVAFDLIFPSFAMYRAWIGLMPGMTWLSLPSFLLGLLWAFLYGWYAALLFGGLFNVFAARTKLN
;
A
#
# COMPACT_ATOMS: atom_id res chain seq x y z
N MET A 1 -11.14 -3.46 13.90
CA MET A 1 -10.22 -4.63 13.86
C MET A 1 -10.55 -5.58 12.70
N LEU A 2 -11.80 -6.08 12.59
CA LEU A 2 -12.17 -7.08 11.56
C LEU A 2 -11.91 -6.62 10.11
N THR A 3 -12.26 -5.38 9.78
CA THR A 3 -12.10 -4.81 8.43
C THR A 3 -10.65 -4.78 7.93
N ILE A 4 -9.70 -4.74 8.86
CA ILE A 4 -8.30 -4.44 8.57
C ILE A 4 -7.52 -5.72 8.47
N LEU A 5 -7.78 -6.67 9.38
CA LEU A 5 -7.43 -8.06 9.18
C LEU A 5 -7.96 -8.54 7.82
N TYR A 6 -9.20 -8.19 7.46
CA TYR A 6 -9.75 -8.53 6.16
C TYR A 6 -8.95 -7.94 5.00
N PHE A 7 -8.67 -6.63 4.95
CA PHE A 7 -7.88 -6.04 3.86
C PHE A 7 -6.46 -6.58 3.79
N PHE A 8 -5.79 -6.75 4.94
CA PHE A 8 -4.43 -7.26 4.99
C PHE A 8 -4.34 -8.72 4.55
N VAL A 9 -5.18 -9.57 5.14
CA VAL A 9 -5.22 -11.01 4.82
C VAL A 9 -5.66 -11.19 3.39
N THR A 10 -6.66 -10.45 2.91
CA THR A 10 -7.11 -10.55 1.52
C THR A 10 -6.02 -10.10 0.56
N GLY A 11 -5.33 -8.98 0.80
CA GLY A 11 -4.23 -8.53 -0.05
C GLY A 11 -3.06 -9.52 -0.10
N VAL A 12 -2.65 -10.04 1.06
CA VAL A 12 -1.57 -11.03 1.16
C VAL A 12 -1.96 -12.35 0.50
N VAL A 13 -3.16 -12.86 0.77
CA VAL A 13 -3.67 -14.10 0.17
C VAL A 13 -3.81 -13.94 -1.34
N LEU A 14 -4.37 -12.83 -1.82
CA LEU A 14 -4.55 -12.60 -3.25
C LEU A 14 -3.19 -12.48 -3.96
N PHE A 15 -2.22 -11.79 -3.36
CA PHE A 15 -0.86 -11.75 -3.89
C PHE A 15 -0.18 -13.12 -3.87
N ALA A 16 -0.34 -13.90 -2.80
CA ALA A 16 0.19 -15.25 -2.70
C ALA A 16 -0.42 -16.16 -3.78
N LEU A 17 -1.73 -16.09 -4.01
CA LEU A 17 -2.40 -16.81 -5.09
C LEU A 17 -1.91 -16.38 -6.47
N LEU A 18 -1.75 -15.07 -6.71
CA LEU A 18 -1.18 -14.55 -7.96
C LEU A 18 0.26 -15.04 -8.18
N ARG A 19 1.08 -15.07 -7.12
CA ARG A 19 2.44 -15.61 -7.16
C ARG A 19 2.47 -17.12 -7.47
N LEU A 20 1.54 -17.89 -6.90
CA LEU A 20 1.43 -19.33 -7.13
C LEU A 20 0.99 -19.66 -8.56
N THR A 21 0.27 -18.76 -9.23
CA THR A 21 -0.16 -18.96 -10.64
C THR A 21 0.93 -18.59 -11.65
N CYS A 22 1.50 -17.38 -11.57
CA CYS A 22 2.66 -16.99 -12.40
C CYS A 22 3.58 -16.01 -11.65
N GLY A 23 4.47 -16.54 -10.81
CA GLY A 23 5.46 -15.77 -10.06
C GLY A 23 6.29 -14.78 -10.89
N PRO A 24 6.84 -15.19 -12.06
CA PRO A 24 7.63 -14.31 -12.93
C PRO A 24 6.81 -13.17 -13.55
N CYS A 25 5.56 -13.45 -13.94
CA CYS A 25 4.64 -12.43 -14.46
C CYS A 25 4.35 -11.37 -13.39
N VAL A 26 3.99 -11.80 -12.18
CA VAL A 26 3.59 -10.90 -11.08
C VAL A 26 4.70 -9.94 -10.70
N MET A 27 5.96 -10.40 -10.68
CA MET A 27 7.10 -9.55 -10.31
C MET A 27 7.66 -8.69 -11.44
N GLY A 28 7.18 -8.88 -12.67
CA GLY A 28 7.71 -8.21 -13.84
C GLY A 28 9.09 -8.72 -14.28
N THR A 29 9.50 -9.91 -13.83
CA THR A 29 10.78 -10.55 -14.19
C THR A 29 10.61 -11.39 -15.45
N GLN A 30 10.26 -10.76 -16.56
CA GLN A 30 10.08 -11.42 -17.87
C GLN A 30 11.24 -11.05 -18.80
N GLU A 31 11.87 -12.08 -19.37
CA GLU A 31 13.05 -11.96 -20.25
C GLU A 31 12.79 -11.12 -21.51
N HIS A 32 11.57 -11.19 -22.07
CA HIS A 32 11.25 -10.52 -23.34
C HIS A 32 10.65 -9.11 -23.16
N HIS A 33 10.08 -8.78 -22.00
CA HIS A 33 9.47 -7.47 -21.74
C HIS A 33 9.50 -7.13 -20.25
N PRO A 34 10.24 -6.10 -19.81
CA PRO A 34 10.27 -5.71 -18.40
C PRO A 34 8.87 -5.26 -17.94
N GLY A 35 8.32 -5.96 -16.95
CA GLY A 35 7.12 -5.50 -16.23
C GLY A 35 7.50 -4.48 -15.16
N VAL A 36 6.51 -3.94 -14.45
CA VAL A 36 6.79 -3.02 -13.33
C VAL A 36 7.44 -3.82 -12.20
N PRO A 37 8.63 -3.42 -11.70
CA PRO A 37 9.30 -4.11 -10.60
C PRO A 37 8.54 -3.86 -9.30
N VAL A 38 7.74 -4.86 -8.88
CA VAL A 38 6.80 -4.73 -7.75
C VAL A 38 7.51 -4.41 -6.44
N THR A 39 8.73 -4.90 -6.22
CA THR A 39 9.52 -4.59 -5.01
C THR A 39 9.92 -3.13 -4.95
N THR A 40 10.48 -2.60 -6.03
CA THR A 40 10.85 -1.19 -6.15
C THR A 40 9.60 -0.30 -6.03
N LEU A 41 8.50 -0.69 -6.66
CA LEU A 41 7.21 -0.02 -6.54
C LEU A 41 6.71 -0.01 -5.09
N GLY A 42 6.84 -1.13 -4.38
CA GLY A 42 6.46 -1.26 -2.96
C GLY A 42 7.21 -0.29 -2.07
N TRP A 43 8.54 -0.23 -2.19
CA TRP A 43 9.34 0.73 -1.44
C TRP A 43 8.99 2.18 -1.79
N ALA A 44 8.88 2.52 -3.08
CA ALA A 44 8.57 3.87 -3.53
C ALA A 44 7.20 4.34 -3.00
N LEU A 45 6.15 3.52 -3.17
CA LEU A 45 4.80 3.85 -2.68
C LEU A 45 4.75 3.95 -1.16
N SER A 46 5.43 3.05 -0.45
CA SER A 46 5.43 3.06 1.03
C SER A 46 6.12 4.30 1.59
N LEU A 47 7.27 4.69 1.02
CA LEU A 47 7.98 5.91 1.42
C LEU A 47 7.21 7.17 1.05
N PHE A 48 6.58 7.19 -0.13
CA PHE A 48 5.72 8.29 -0.55
C PHE A 48 4.54 8.48 0.41
N LEU A 49 3.79 7.41 0.72
CA LEU A 49 2.68 7.47 1.67
C LEU A 49 3.13 7.87 3.08
N ALA A 50 4.26 7.34 3.55
CA ALA A 50 4.81 7.72 4.85
C ALA A 50 5.18 9.21 4.90
N ALA A 51 5.82 9.74 3.84
CA ALA A 51 6.14 11.16 3.74
C ALA A 51 4.87 12.03 3.68
N THR A 52 3.86 11.63 2.91
CA THR A 52 2.56 12.33 2.86
C THR A 52 1.89 12.32 4.23
N TYR A 53 1.91 11.21 4.95
CA TYR A 53 1.38 11.13 6.32
C TYR A 53 2.08 12.14 7.26
N LEU A 54 3.41 12.24 7.21
CA LEU A 54 4.15 13.22 8.01
C LEU A 54 3.76 14.66 7.66
N LEU A 55 3.60 14.97 6.37
CA LEU A 55 3.14 16.28 5.92
C LEU A 55 1.72 16.59 6.41
N CYS A 56 0.81 15.60 6.38
CA CYS A 56 -0.54 15.75 6.90
C CYS A 56 -0.55 16.01 8.41
N VAL A 57 0.25 15.27 9.18
CA VAL A 57 0.36 15.51 10.64
C VAL A 57 0.91 16.91 10.92
N ALA A 58 1.96 17.34 10.20
CA ALA A 58 2.49 18.69 10.33
C ALA A 58 1.44 19.76 9.97
N PHE A 59 0.66 19.54 8.91
CA PHE A 59 -0.42 20.44 8.51
C PHE A 59 -1.50 20.55 9.57
N ASP A 60 -1.97 19.43 10.14
CA ASP A 60 -3.00 19.44 11.18
C ASP A 60 -2.55 20.16 12.47
N LEU A 61 -1.24 20.18 12.75
CA LEU A 61 -0.67 20.93 13.87
C LEU A 61 -0.65 22.44 13.62
N ILE A 62 -0.41 22.87 12.38
CA ILE A 62 -0.40 24.29 12.00
C ILE A 62 -1.83 24.82 11.84
N PHE A 63 -2.74 23.99 11.31
CA PHE A 63 -4.11 24.36 10.94
C PHE A 63 -5.15 23.42 11.58
N PRO A 64 -5.35 23.47 12.91
CA PRO A 64 -6.21 22.52 13.63
C PRO A 64 -7.69 22.61 13.23
N SER A 65 -8.15 23.74 12.69
CA SER A 65 -9.51 23.89 12.16
C SER A 65 -9.77 23.07 10.89
N PHE A 66 -8.72 22.67 10.18
CA PHE A 66 -8.78 21.87 8.95
C PHE A 66 -8.22 20.46 9.16
N ALA A 67 -8.22 19.97 10.41
CA ALA A 67 -7.53 18.75 10.77
C ALA A 67 -8.04 17.52 9.99
N MET A 68 -7.14 16.93 9.20
CA MET A 68 -7.38 15.80 8.31
C MET A 68 -7.43 14.47 9.06
N TYR A 69 -6.87 14.37 10.27
CA TYR A 69 -6.81 13.11 11.03
C TYR A 69 -8.16 12.43 11.21
N ARG A 70 -9.25 13.22 11.26
CA ARG A 70 -10.61 12.71 11.39
C ARG A 70 -11.00 11.80 10.21
N ALA A 71 -10.52 12.11 9.00
CA ALA A 71 -10.75 11.29 7.82
C ALA A 71 -9.98 9.97 7.89
N TRP A 72 -8.77 10.00 8.45
CA TRP A 72 -7.88 8.85 8.47
C TRP A 72 -8.10 7.92 9.66
N ILE A 73 -8.64 8.40 10.78
CA ILE A 73 -8.95 7.58 11.97
C ILE A 73 -9.93 6.44 11.66
N GLY A 74 -10.83 6.65 10.70
CA GLY A 74 -11.75 5.61 10.23
C GLY A 74 -11.06 4.52 9.39
N LEU A 75 -9.98 4.88 8.70
CA LEU A 75 -9.19 3.96 7.88
C LEU A 75 -8.16 3.19 8.71
N MET A 76 -7.58 3.86 9.72
CA MET A 76 -6.45 3.39 10.53
C MET A 76 -6.91 3.08 11.97
N PRO A 77 -7.20 1.81 12.27
CA PRO A 77 -7.76 1.40 13.56
C PRO A 77 -6.72 1.52 14.66
N GLY A 78 -7.20 1.80 15.87
CA GLY A 78 -6.33 1.94 17.03
C GLY A 78 -5.57 3.28 17.05
N MET A 79 -5.77 4.15 16.05
CA MET A 79 -5.29 5.52 16.16
C MET A 79 -6.18 6.36 17.08
N THR A 80 -5.55 7.11 17.96
CA THR A 80 -6.13 8.22 18.71
C THR A 80 -5.45 9.53 18.29
N TRP A 81 -6.03 10.67 18.65
CA TRP A 81 -5.47 11.96 18.26
C TRP A 81 -4.14 12.24 18.98
N LEU A 82 -3.11 12.51 18.18
CA LEU A 82 -1.77 13.01 18.55
C LEU A 82 -1.10 12.37 19.79
N SER A 83 -1.22 11.05 19.96
CA SER A 83 -0.38 10.29 20.89
C SER A 83 0.80 9.68 20.15
N LEU A 84 1.99 9.62 20.78
CA LEU A 84 3.19 9.03 20.17
C LEU A 84 2.94 7.59 19.65
N PRO A 85 2.22 6.70 20.37
CA PRO A 85 1.88 5.39 19.84
C PRO A 85 1.02 5.45 18.58
N SER A 86 0.03 6.36 18.54
CA SER A 86 -0.87 6.49 17.38
C SER A 86 -0.17 7.10 16.17
N PHE A 87 0.80 8.00 16.40
CA PHE A 87 1.63 8.57 15.35
C PHE A 87 2.50 7.50 14.67
N LEU A 88 3.21 6.68 15.46
CA LEU A 88 4.01 5.58 14.93
C LEU A 88 3.13 4.52 14.25
N LEU A 89 1.94 4.27 14.80
CA LEU A 89 0.98 3.37 14.19
C LEU A 89 0.47 3.89 12.84
N GLY A 90 0.23 5.20 12.70
CA GLY A 90 -0.13 5.83 11.43
C GLY A 90 0.97 5.69 10.37
N LEU A 91 2.24 5.86 10.74
CA LEU A 91 3.37 5.59 9.86
C LEU A 91 3.42 4.13 9.40
N LEU A 92 3.20 3.19 10.33
CA LEU A 92 3.13 1.77 10.01
C LEU A 92 1.99 1.50 9.01
N TRP A 93 0.79 2.03 9.25
CA TRP A 93 -0.33 1.88 8.33
C TRP A 93 -0.04 2.46 6.94
N ALA A 94 0.51 3.66 6.86
CA ALA A 94 0.88 4.29 5.59
C ALA A 94 1.89 3.43 4.80
N PHE A 95 2.91 2.91 5.48
CA PHE A 95 3.90 2.01 4.88
C PHE A 95 3.25 0.72 4.37
N LEU A 96 2.42 0.09 5.19
CA LEU A 96 1.73 -1.14 4.84
C LEU A 96 0.76 -0.97 3.67
N TYR A 97 0.07 0.17 3.57
CA TYR A 97 -0.79 0.49 2.42
C TYR A 97 -0.01 0.68 1.12
N GLY A 98 1.21 1.22 1.17
CA GLY A 98 2.08 1.33 0.01
C GLY A 98 2.44 -0.04 -0.57
N TRP A 99 2.83 -0.97 0.30
CA TRP A 99 3.06 -2.37 -0.09
C TRP A 99 1.80 -3.06 -0.60
N TYR A 100 0.66 -2.88 0.09
CA TYR A 100 -0.62 -3.43 -0.37
C TYR A 100 -0.95 -2.97 -1.80
N ALA A 101 -0.79 -1.68 -2.10
CA ALA A 101 -1.00 -1.15 -3.44
C ALA A 101 -0.03 -1.75 -4.46
N ALA A 102 1.28 -1.82 -4.15
CA ALA A 102 2.26 -2.38 -5.08
C ALA A 102 2.01 -3.86 -5.40
N LEU A 103 1.73 -4.67 -4.38
CA LEU A 103 1.48 -6.10 -4.53
C LEU A 103 0.20 -6.36 -5.33
N LEU A 104 -0.90 -5.71 -4.94
CA LEU A 104 -2.20 -5.95 -5.55
C LEU A 104 -2.30 -5.31 -6.94
N PHE A 105 -2.09 -3.99 -7.04
CA PHE A 105 -2.21 -3.26 -8.29
C PHE A 105 -1.05 -3.56 -9.24
N GLY A 106 0.20 -3.50 -8.76
CA GLY A 106 1.37 -3.79 -9.60
C GLY A 106 1.39 -5.24 -10.10
N GLY A 107 1.07 -6.20 -9.23
CA GLY A 107 0.93 -7.61 -9.62
C GLY A 107 -0.17 -7.82 -10.67
N LEU A 108 -1.35 -7.22 -10.47
CA LEU A 108 -2.47 -7.35 -11.40
C LEU A 108 -2.19 -6.66 -12.74
N PHE A 109 -1.55 -5.48 -12.72
CA PHE A 109 -1.11 -4.77 -13.91
C PHE A 109 -0.19 -5.65 -14.75
N ASN A 110 0.83 -6.26 -14.13
CA ASN A 110 1.75 -7.13 -14.84
C ASN A 110 1.06 -8.38 -15.42
N VAL A 111 0.08 -8.97 -14.70
CA VAL A 111 -0.71 -10.10 -15.21
C VAL A 111 -1.50 -9.72 -16.46
N PHE A 112 -2.20 -8.58 -16.45
CA PHE A 112 -2.96 -8.14 -17.62
C PHE A 112 -2.05 -7.75 -18.78
N ALA A 113 -0.95 -7.04 -18.51
CA ALA A 113 0.04 -6.67 -19.52
C ALA A 113 0.69 -7.89 -20.19
N ALA A 114 0.89 -8.98 -19.45
CA ALA A 114 1.39 -10.23 -20.02
C ALA A 114 0.34 -10.92 -20.93
N ARG A 115 -0.95 -10.84 -20.57
CA ARG A 115 -2.03 -11.48 -21.34
C ARG A 115 -2.40 -10.74 -22.62
N THR A 116 -2.40 -9.41 -22.63
CA THR A 116 -2.70 -8.63 -23.85
C THR A 116 -1.68 -8.81 -24.96
N LYS A 117 -0.47 -9.28 -24.63
CA LYS A 117 0.59 -9.54 -25.61
C LYS A 117 0.64 -10.97 -26.14
N LEU A 118 -0.20 -11.87 -25.62
CA LEU A 118 -0.36 -13.24 -26.12
C LEU A 118 -1.49 -13.37 -27.16
N ASN A 119 -2.25 -12.30 -27.40
CA ASN A 119 -3.23 -12.14 -28.48
C ASN A 119 -2.64 -11.27 -29.60
#